data_AF-A0A1E7YWU1-F1
#
_entry.id   AF-A0A1E7YWU1-F1
#
_cell.length_a   1.000
_cell.length_b   1.000
_cell.length_c   1.000
_cell.angle_alpha   90.00
_cell.angle_beta   90.00
_cell.angle_gamma   90.00
#
_symmetry.space_group_name_H-M   'P 1'
#
loop_
_entity.id
_entity.type
_entity.pdbx_description
1 polymer ?
#
loop_
_entity_poly.entity_id
_entity_poly.type
_entity_poly.pdbx_seq_one_letter_code
_entity_poly.pdbx_strand_id
1 'polypeptide(L)'
;MFNSKLSHPSALDIDDRQILFHSRASLNALFAGFDDPCVLVHGNLALSSMLKEAWDLAMINPGRVLWAPRSLTFAHCASPVFERPF
;
A
#
# COMPACT_ATOMS: atom_id res chain seq x y z
N MET A 1 3.42 17.31 32.34
CA MET A 1 2.24 16.74 31.65
C MET A 1 2.65 16.41 30.22
N PHE A 2 2.92 15.14 29.93
CA PHE A 2 3.27 14.68 28.59
C PHE A 2 1.99 14.63 27.73
N ASN A 3 2.03 15.29 26.58
CA ASN A 3 0.89 15.35 25.65
C ASN A 3 0.97 14.15 24.71
N SER A 4 0.22 13.10 25.03
CA SER A 4 0.04 11.92 24.19
C SER A 4 -0.88 12.27 23.01
N LYS A 5 -0.33 12.83 21.94
CA LYS A 5 -0.96 12.74 20.62
C LYS A 5 -0.79 11.31 20.07
N LEU A 6 -1.44 10.34 20.70
CA LEU A 6 -1.93 9.19 19.95
C LEU A 6 -3.10 9.73 19.13
N SER A 7 -2.94 9.76 17.81
CA SER A 7 -3.99 10.15 16.86
C SER A 7 -5.18 9.19 16.99
N HIS A 8 -6.13 9.53 17.84
CA HIS A 8 -7.45 8.92 17.84
C HIS A 8 -8.12 9.19 16.48
N PRO A 9 -8.83 8.22 15.88
CA PRO A 9 -9.52 8.35 14.59
C PRO A 9 -10.78 9.25 14.65
N SER A 10 -10.76 10.29 15.48
CA SER A 10 -11.68 11.42 15.43
C SER A 10 -10.88 12.57 14.80
N ALA A 11 -11.04 12.92 13.52
CA ALA A 11 -12.29 13.44 12.99
C ALA A 11 -12.27 13.35 11.47
N LEU A 12 -12.78 12.25 10.91
CA LEU A 12 -13.33 12.32 9.55
C LEU A 12 -14.67 13.05 9.67
N ASP A 13 -14.81 14.16 8.97
CA ASP A 13 -16.07 14.90 8.91
C ASP A 13 -17.13 14.08 8.15
N ILE A 14 -18.39 14.50 8.21
CA ILE A 14 -19.48 13.86 7.47
C ILE A 14 -19.18 13.81 5.96
N ASP A 15 -18.58 14.88 5.43
CA ASP A 15 -18.20 14.99 4.01
C ASP A 15 -17.11 13.97 3.64
N ASP A 16 -16.07 13.81 4.48
CA ASP A 16 -15.02 12.80 4.28
C ASP A 16 -15.60 11.38 4.27
N ARG A 17 -16.54 11.11 5.19
CA ARG A 17 -17.21 9.81 5.27
C ARG A 17 -18.04 9.55 4.03
N GLN A 18 -18.76 10.54 3.52
CA GLN A 18 -19.51 10.41 2.28
C GLN A 18 -18.60 10.01 1.12
N ILE A 19 -17.44 10.66 0.98
CA ILE A 19 -16.45 10.30 -0.04
C ILE A 19 -15.98 8.85 0.13
N LEU A 20 -15.68 8.41 1.35
CA LEU A 20 -15.27 7.02 1.62
C LEU A 20 -16.39 6.02 1.32
N PHE A 21 -17.64 6.33 1.67
CA PHE A 21 -18.79 5.48 1.38
C PHE A 21 -19.02 5.35 -0.13
N HIS A 22 -18.96 6.46 -0.87
CA HIS A 22 -19.07 6.44 -2.33
C HIS A 22 -17.91 5.70 -2.97
N SER A 23 -16.67 5.91 -2.51
CA SER A 23 -15.49 5.19 -2.99
C SER A 23 -15.64 3.68 -2.78
N ARG A 24 -16.12 3.27 -1.61
CA ARG A 24 -16.41 1.86 -1.31
C ARG A 24 -17.53 1.30 -2.16
N ALA A 25 -18.61 2.05 -2.40
CA ALA A 25 -19.72 1.63 -3.24
C ALA A 25 -19.30 1.43 -4.71
N SER A 26 -18.40 2.28 -5.20
CA SER A 26 -17.86 2.21 -6.56
C SER A 26 -16.77 1.16 -6.75
N LEU A 27 -16.34 0.47 -5.69
CA LEU A 27 -15.21 -0.46 -5.73
C LEU A 27 -15.44 -1.61 -6.73
N ASN A 28 -16.66 -2.17 -6.78
CA ASN A 28 -16.98 -3.21 -7.75
C ASN A 28 -16.92 -2.69 -9.20
N ALA A 29 -17.35 -1.44 -9.44
CA ALA A 29 -17.29 -0.83 -10.76
C ALA A 29 -15.83 -0.52 -11.16
N LEU A 30 -15.00 -0.10 -10.21
CA LEU A 30 -13.57 0.12 -10.42
C LEU A 30 -12.84 -1.16 -10.85
N PHE A 31 -13.22 -2.30 -10.28
CA PHE A 31 -12.65 -3.61 -10.62
C PHE A 31 -13.47 -4.37 -11.68
N ALA A 32 -14.44 -3.73 -12.34
CA ALA A 32 -15.21 -4.38 -13.40
C ALA A 32 -14.31 -4.72 -14.60
N GLY A 33 -14.28 -5.99 -14.99
CA GLY A 33 -13.39 -6.48 -16.04
C GLY A 33 -11.92 -6.55 -15.63
N PHE A 34 -11.60 -6.36 -14.35
CA PHE A 34 -10.26 -6.55 -13.83
C PHE A 34 -9.96 -8.06 -13.73
N ASP A 35 -9.00 -8.51 -14.53
CA ASP A 35 -8.60 -9.91 -14.63
C ASP A 35 -7.07 -10.03 -14.53
N ASP A 36 -6.54 -9.54 -13.41
CA ASP A 36 -5.11 -9.70 -13.09
C ASP A 36 -4.97 -10.79 -12.03
N PRO A 37 -4.22 -11.88 -12.29
CA PRO A 37 -4.08 -12.96 -11.34
C PRO A 37 -3.46 -12.48 -10.03
N CYS A 38 -4.01 -12.98 -8.93
CA CYS A 38 -3.40 -12.79 -7.62
C CYS A 38 -2.12 -13.61 -7.53
N VAL A 39 -1.04 -12.95 -7.09
CA VAL A 39 0.28 -13.54 -6.86
C VAL A 39 0.80 -13.09 -5.50
N LEU A 40 1.93 -13.67 -5.08
CA LEU A 40 2.62 -13.22 -3.89
C LEU A 40 3.31 -11.88 -4.17
N VAL A 41 2.86 -10.82 -3.51
CA VAL A 41 3.38 -9.45 -3.67
C VAL A 41 4.25 -9.06 -2.48
N HIS A 42 5.46 -8.58 -2.78
CA HIS A 42 6.38 -8.01 -1.80
C HIS A 42 5.88 -6.63 -1.37
N GLY A 43 5.50 -6.48 -0.11
CA GLY A 43 4.84 -5.28 0.42
C GLY A 43 5.75 -4.06 0.61
N ASN A 44 7.03 -4.19 0.33
CA ASN A 44 8.02 -3.13 0.38
C ASN A 44 8.93 -3.22 -0.86
N LEU A 45 8.37 -3.14 -2.06
CA LEU A 45 9.17 -3.21 -3.28
C LEU A 45 9.78 -1.83 -3.59
N ALA A 46 10.99 -1.60 -3.10
CA ALA A 46 11.78 -0.40 -3.37
C ALA A 46 13.25 -0.76 -3.66
N LEU A 47 14.01 0.13 -4.31
CA LEU A 47 15.45 -0.10 -4.52
C LEU A 47 16.21 -0.28 -3.20
N SER A 48 15.78 0.38 -2.13
CA SER A 48 16.35 0.22 -0.77
C SER A 48 16.10 -1.17 -0.17
N SER A 49 15.12 -1.90 -0.69
CA SER A 49 14.78 -3.28 -0.29
C SER A 49 15.41 -4.33 -1.22
N MET A 50 16.26 -3.90 -2.15
CA MET A 50 16.94 -4.76 -3.11
C MET A 50 18.42 -4.80 -2.77
N LEU A 51 18.92 -6.00 -2.47
CA LEU A 51 20.35 -6.24 -2.30
C LEU A 51 20.91 -6.82 -3.60
N LYS A 52 21.71 -6.02 -4.30
CA LYS A 52 22.41 -6.47 -5.52
C LYS A 52 23.77 -7.04 -5.14
N GLU A 53 24.01 -8.29 -5.52
CA GLU A 53 25.33 -8.93 -5.52
C GLU A 53 25.85 -9.10 -6.95
N ALA A 54 27.10 -9.55 -7.14
CA ALA A 54 27.79 -9.56 -8.43
C ALA A 54 26.98 -10.22 -9.56
N TRP A 55 26.23 -11.29 -9.26
CA TRP A 55 25.39 -12.02 -10.21
C TRP A 55 23.94 -12.16 -9.75
N ASP A 56 23.68 -12.06 -8.45
CA ASP A 56 22.35 -12.23 -7.87
C ASP A 56 21.69 -10.91 -7.44
N LEU A 57 20.37 -10.97 -7.28
CA LEU A 57 19.53 -9.93 -6.73
C LEU A 57 18.61 -10.54 -5.69
N ALA A 58 18.76 -10.14 -4.43
CA ALA A 58 17.91 -10.58 -3.34
C ALA A 58 16.93 -9.47 -2.96
N MET A 59 15.67 -9.86 -2.75
CA MET A 59 14.66 -9.01 -2.12
C MET A 59 14.76 -9.17 -0.61
N ILE A 60 14.92 -8.06 0.11
CA ILE A 60 15.06 -8.03 1.57
C ILE A 60 13.99 -7.14 2.20
N ASN A 61 13.69 -7.38 3.48
CA ASN A 61 12.68 -6.61 4.23
C ASN A 61 11.32 -6.50 3.50
N PRO A 62 10.56 -7.60 3.38
CA PRO A 62 9.37 -7.66 2.53
C PRO A 62 8.17 -6.84 2.97
N GLY A 63 8.22 -6.20 4.14
CA GLY A 63 7.05 -5.56 4.72
C GLY A 63 5.87 -6.54 4.79
N ARG A 64 4.66 -6.05 4.53
CA ARG A 64 3.46 -6.89 4.54
C ARG A 64 3.31 -7.62 3.20
N VAL A 65 3.66 -8.90 3.18
CA VAL A 65 3.45 -9.76 2.00
C VAL A 65 1.96 -10.04 1.83
N LEU A 66 1.45 -9.90 0.62
CA LEU A 66 0.03 -10.05 0.29
C LEU A 66 -0.17 -11.01 -0.86
N TRP A 67 -1.25 -11.80 -0.81
CA TRP A 67 -1.80 -12.44 -2.00
C TRP A 67 -2.72 -11.42 -2.67
N ALA A 68 -2.23 -10.81 -3.74
CA ALA A 68 -2.87 -9.65 -4.35
C ALA A 68 -2.65 -9.63 -5.86
N PRO A 69 -3.46 -8.87 -6.62
CA PRO A 69 -3.22 -8.67 -8.03
C PRO A 69 -1.79 -8.21 -8.29
N ARG A 70 -1.15 -8.78 -9.31
CA ARG A 70 0.25 -8.53 -9.63
C ARG A 70 0.55 -7.04 -9.89
N SER A 71 -0.40 -6.30 -10.44
CA SER A 71 -0.37 -4.85 -10.66
C SER A 71 -0.26 -4.02 -9.37
N LEU A 72 -0.68 -4.55 -8.21
CA LEU A 72 -0.57 -3.87 -6.91
C LEU A 72 0.89 -3.48 -6.60
N THR A 73 1.83 -4.33 -7.02
CA THR A 73 3.27 -4.11 -6.90
C THR A 73 3.68 -2.74 -7.47
N PHE A 74 3.22 -2.41 -8.68
CA PHE A 74 3.55 -1.16 -9.36
C PHE A 74 2.92 0.05 -8.67
N ALA A 75 1.67 -0.08 -8.23
CA ALA A 75 0.96 0.99 -7.52
C ALA A 75 1.68 1.37 -6.21
N HIS A 76 2.25 0.38 -5.51
CA HIS A 76 3.05 0.62 -4.31
C HIS A 76 4.37 1.32 -4.63
N CYS A 77 5.10 0.86 -5.66
CA CYS A 77 6.35 1.50 -6.10
C CYS A 77 6.17 2.94 -6.56
N ALA A 78 5.03 3.26 -7.17
CA ALA A 78 4.73 4.59 -7.72
C ALA A 78 4.23 5.60 -6.67
N SER A 79 4.02 5.17 -5.42
CA SER A 79 3.52 6.04 -4.35
C SER A 79 4.68 6.73 -3.62
N PRO A 80 4.75 8.08 -3.58
CA PRO A 80 5.83 8.82 -2.90
C PRO A 80 5.76 8.77 -1.35
N VAL A 81 4.88 7.94 -0.78
CA VAL A 81 4.51 7.98 0.65
C VAL A 81 5.52 7.25 1.56
N PHE A 82 6.52 6.55 1.01
CA PHE A 82 7.51 5.79 1.79
C PHE A 82 8.81 6.56 2.11
N GLU A 83 8.79 7.90 2.10
CA GLU A 83 9.82 8.69 2.79
C GLU A 83 9.33 9.05 4.20
N ARG A 84 9.39 8.11 5.15
CA ARG A 84 9.49 8.45 6.57
C ARG A 84 10.52 7.54 7.25
N PRO A 85 11.46 8.10 8.03
CA PRO A 85 12.39 7.30 8.82
C PRO A 85 11.65 6.65 9.99
N PHE A 86 12.18 5.50 10.41
CA PHE A 86 11.82 4.81 11.65
C PHE A 86 11.90 5.73 12.87
#